data_AF-A0A238YT92-F1
#
_entry.id   AF-A0A238YT92-F1
#
_cell.length_a   1.000
_cell.length_b   1.000
_cell.length_c   1.000
_cell.angle_alpha   90.00
_cell.angle_beta   90.00
_cell.angle_gamma   90.00
#
_symmetry.space_group_name_H-M   'P 1'
#
loop_
_entity.id
_entity.type
_entity.pdbx_description
1 polymer ?
#
loop_
_entity_poly.entity_id
_entity_poly.type
_entity_poly.pdbx_seq_one_letter_code
_entity_poly.pdbx_strand_id
1 'polypeptide(L)'
;MTMKSGLPYMVCCQLTLAEVQCGQIVGTRQVKRLVSSQTAELHEILTDLYEQFRSPYLLGLQITSIRFHRSSTTETHDYVVVENQPSYYH
;
A
#
# COMPACT_ATOMS: atom_id res chain seq x y z
N MET A 1 -25.08 -2.23 8.52
CA MET A 1 -23.92 -1.36 8.84
C MET A 1 -22.94 -1.47 7.69
N THR A 2 -22.71 -0.38 6.98
CA THR A 2 -22.10 -0.36 5.64
C THR A 2 -20.56 -0.33 5.76
N MET A 3 -19.90 -1.26 5.08
CA MET A 3 -18.46 -1.53 5.13
C MET A 3 -17.63 -0.32 4.65
N LYS A 4 -16.81 0.25 5.53
CA LYS A 4 -15.74 1.20 5.18
C LYS A 4 -14.39 0.60 5.56
N SER A 5 -13.94 -0.40 4.82
CA SER A 5 -12.56 -0.90 4.93
C SER A 5 -11.85 -0.62 3.62
N GLY A 6 -11.50 0.66 3.39
CA GLY A 6 -10.58 1.01 2.33
C GLY A 6 -9.23 0.35 2.61
N LEU A 7 -8.60 -0.21 1.57
CA LEU A 7 -7.26 -0.80 1.64
C LEU A 7 -6.28 0.30 2.06
N PRO A 8 -5.82 0.35 3.32
CA PRO A 8 -5.21 1.55 3.85
C PRO A 8 -3.71 1.61 3.56
N TYR A 9 -3.14 0.62 2.87
CA TYR A 9 -1.74 0.62 2.47
C TYR A 9 -1.59 0.57 0.96
N MET A 10 -0.60 1.30 0.47
CA MET A 10 -0.17 1.33 -0.92
C MET A 10 1.26 0.81 -1.00
N VAL A 11 1.47 -0.22 -1.80
CA VAL A 11 2.73 -0.91 -1.98
C VAL A 11 3.23 -0.66 -3.40
N CYS A 12 4.38 0.00 -3.51
CA CYS A 12 5.11 0.11 -4.76
C CYS A 12 6.06 -1.08 -4.90
N CYS A 13 5.95 -1.85 -5.97
CA CYS A 13 6.87 -2.94 -6.26
C CYS A 13 7.40 -2.86 -7.70
N GLN A 14 8.54 -3.50 -7.91
CA GLN A 14 9.13 -3.74 -9.21
C GLN A 14 9.14 -5.23 -9.48
N LEU A 15 8.58 -5.62 -10.62
CA LEU A 15 8.57 -6.98 -11.12
C LEU A 15 9.66 -7.10 -12.18
N THR A 16 10.50 -8.12 -12.08
CA THR A 16 11.41 -8.53 -13.14
C THR A 16 10.81 -9.74 -13.83
N LEU A 17 10.49 -9.59 -15.11
CA LEU A 17 9.85 -10.62 -15.93
C LEU A 17 10.82 -11.10 -17.01
N ALA A 18 10.80 -12.40 -17.29
CA ALA A 18 11.47 -12.98 -18.45
C ALA A 18 10.77 -12.52 -19.74
N GLU A 19 11.56 -12.18 -20.75
CA GLU A 19 11.08 -12.04 -22.12
C GLU A 19 11.39 -13.34 -22.86
N VAL A 20 10.36 -13.91 -23.49
CA VAL A 20 10.44 -15.24 -24.08
C VAL A 20 10.19 -15.16 -25.57
N GLN A 21 11.09 -15.77 -26.35
CA GLN A 21 10.94 -15.96 -27.79
C GLN A 21 11.23 -17.43 -28.10
N CYS A 22 10.31 -18.08 -28.83
CA CYS A 22 10.42 -19.50 -29.19
C CYS A 22 10.70 -20.42 -27.98
N GLY A 23 10.09 -20.13 -26.82
CA GLY A 23 10.26 -20.91 -25.59
C GLY A 23 11.59 -20.67 -24.85
N GLN A 24 12.45 -19.78 -25.35
CA GLN A 24 13.72 -19.43 -24.72
C GLN A 24 13.65 -18.04 -24.09
N ILE A 25 14.32 -17.87 -22.95
CA ILE A 25 14.49 -16.56 -22.32
C ILE A 25 15.52 -15.79 -23.13
N VAL A 26 15.08 -14.68 -23.75
CA VAL A 26 15.93 -13.80 -24.57
C VAL A 26 16.29 -12.51 -23.86
N GLY A 27 15.63 -12.20 -22.75
CA GLY A 27 15.85 -10.97 -22.02
C GLY A 27 15.04 -10.88 -20.74
N THR A 28 15.10 -9.70 -20.13
CA THR A 28 14.26 -9.37 -18.98
C THR A 28 13.68 -7.98 -19.14
N ARG A 29 12.47 -7.79 -18.64
CA ARG A 29 11.82 -6.48 -18.54
C ARG A 29 11.44 -6.19 -17.10
N GLN A 30 11.57 -4.93 -16.71
CA GLN A 30 11.16 -4.46 -15.39
C GLN A 30 9.87 -3.66 -15.47
N VAL A 31 8.91 -3.98 -14.61
CA VAL A 31 7.61 -3.32 -14.55
C VAL A 31 7.35 -2.82 -13.14
N LYS A 32 7.09 -1.53 -12.99
CA LYS A 32 6.66 -0.95 -11.71
C LYS A 32 5.15 -1.13 -11.54
N ARG A 33 4.73 -1.55 -10.36
CA ARG A 33 3.33 -1.73 -9.97
C ARG A 33 3.05 -1.03 -8.65
N LEU A 34 1.82 -0.55 -8.54
CA LEU A 34 1.28 0.03 -7.33
C LEU A 34 0.07 -0.82 -6.94
N VAL A 35 0.13 -1.42 -5.76
CA VAL A 35 -0.88 -2.37 -5.27
C VAL A 35 -1.40 -1.89 -3.93
N SER A 36 -2.71 -1.97 -3.72
CA SER A 36 -3.35 -1.66 -2.45
C SER A 36 -3.42 -2.90 -1.56
N SER A 37 -3.14 -2.76 -0.27
CA SER A 37 -3.18 -3.86 0.71
C SER A 37 -3.94 -3.45 1.98
N GLN A 38 -4.49 -4.43 2.70
CA GLN A 38 -5.17 -4.26 3.99
C GLN A 38 -4.19 -4.16 5.17
N THR A 39 -2.97 -4.59 4.97
CA THR A 39 -1.99 -4.83 6.02
C THR A 39 -0.66 -4.15 5.74
N ALA A 40 0.08 -3.85 6.80
CA ALA A 40 1.48 -3.42 6.72
C ALA A 40 2.44 -4.61 6.87
N GLU A 41 1.93 -5.78 7.24
CA GLU A 41 2.74 -6.95 7.54
C GLU A 41 3.42 -7.47 6.27
N LEU A 42 4.76 -7.48 6.28
CA LEU A 42 5.55 -7.77 5.07
C LEU A 42 5.27 -9.16 4.50
N HIS A 43 5.07 -10.16 5.37
CA HIS A 43 4.81 -11.53 4.95
C HIS A 43 3.44 -11.69 4.28
N GLU A 44 2.41 -10.99 4.78
CA GLU A 44 1.09 -10.95 4.17
C GLU A 44 1.16 -10.23 2.82
N ILE A 45 1.83 -9.07 2.76
CA ILE A 45 2.06 -8.34 1.51
C ILE A 45 2.78 -9.21 0.47
N LEU A 46 3.85 -9.91 0.86
CA LEU A 46 4.58 -10.78 -0.06
C LEU A 46 3.72 -11.94 -0.57
N THR A 47 2.89 -12.51 0.29
CA THR A 47 1.95 -13.58 -0.07
C THR A 47 0.92 -13.08 -1.09
N ASP A 48 0.29 -11.95 -0.81
CA ASP A 48 -0.69 -11.31 -1.71
C ASP A 48 -0.07 -10.97 -3.07
N LEU A 49 1.11 -10.35 -3.06
CA LEU A 49 1.81 -9.97 -4.28
C LEU A 49 2.27 -11.19 -5.09
N TYR A 50 2.72 -12.25 -4.42
CA TYR A 50 3.09 -13.50 -5.09
C TYR A 50 1.89 -14.13 -5.77
N GLU A 51 0.75 -14.25 -5.09
CA GLU A 51 -0.48 -14.79 -5.68
C GLU A 51 -0.98 -13.90 -6.84
N GLN A 52 -0.96 -12.58 -6.68
CA GLN A 52 -1.40 -11.65 -7.71
C GLN A 52 -0.54 -11.69 -8.98
N PHE A 53 0.77 -11.84 -8.85
CA PHE A 53 1.71 -11.80 -9.98
C PHE A 53 2.26 -13.18 -10.36
N ARG A 54 1.63 -14.25 -9.84
CA ARG A 54 2.05 -15.64 -10.07
C ARG A 54 2.15 -15.91 -11.57
N SER A 55 3.38 -16.14 -12.03
CA SER A 55 3.66 -16.37 -13.45
C SER A 55 4.94 -17.19 -13.59
N PRO A 56 5.02 -18.13 -14.55
CA PRO A 56 6.26 -18.83 -14.85
C PRO A 56 7.36 -17.89 -15.39
N TYR A 57 6.99 -16.67 -15.79
CA TYR A 57 7.92 -15.66 -16.29
C TYR A 57 8.32 -14.65 -15.22
N LEU A 58 7.81 -14.75 -13.99
CA LEU A 58 8.24 -13.88 -12.90
C LEU A 58 9.58 -14.38 -12.37
N LEU A 59 10.63 -13.59 -12.59
CA LEU A 59 11.99 -13.90 -12.15
C LEU A 59 12.34 -13.24 -10.81
N GLY A 60 11.67 -12.14 -10.48
CA GLY A 60 11.91 -11.44 -9.24
C GLY A 60 10.82 -10.44 -8.90
N LEU A 61 10.60 -10.26 -7.60
CA LEU A 61 9.71 -9.26 -7.03
C LEU A 61 10.49 -8.47 -5.99
N GLN A 62 10.47 -7.15 -6.12
CA GLN A 62 11.10 -6.24 -5.16
C GLN A 62 10.08 -5.23 -4.67
N ILE A 63 9.85 -5.17 -3.36
CA ILE A 63 9.08 -4.09 -2.74
C ILE A 63 10.01 -2.88 -2.61
N THR A 64 9.55 -1.74 -3.11
CA THR A 64 10.33 -0.49 -3.14
C THR A 64 9.80 0.56 -2.17
N SER A 65 8.51 0.49 -1.81
CA SER A 65 7.90 1.35 -0.79
C SER A 65 6.61 0.71 -0.31
N ILE A 66 6.33 0.82 0.98
CA ILE A 66 5.01 0.58 1.57
C ILE A 66 4.60 1.88 2.25
N ARG A 67 3.39 2.37 2.01
CA ARG A 67 2.89 3.63 2.58
C ARG A 67 1.48 3.45 3.07
N PHE A 68 1.18 3.99 4.24
CA PHE A 68 -0.19 4.14 4.69
C PHE A 68 -0.89 5.23 3.87
N HIS A 69 -1.92 4.85 3.13
CA HIS A 69 -2.83 5.74 2.45
C HIS A 69 -3.87 6.25 3.46
N ARG A 70 -3.57 7.39 4.09
CA ARG A 70 -4.61 8.19 4.76
C ARG A 70 -5.59 8.61 3.69
N SER A 71 -6.74 7.95 3.62
CA SER A 71 -7.90 8.53 2.94
C SER A 71 -8.12 9.91 3.56
N SER A 72 -8.00 10.96 2.76
CA SER A 72 -8.25 12.33 3.17
C SER A 72 -9.74 12.50 3.48
N THR A 73 -10.15 12.08 4.67
CA THR A 73 -11.35 12.60 5.31
C THR A 73 -10.94 13.85 6.05
N THR A 74 -10.86 14.96 5.32
CA THR A 74 -10.80 16.29 5.92
C THR A 74 -12.23 16.68 6.32
N GLU A 75 -12.47 16.60 7.64
CA GLU A 75 -13.20 17.57 8.48
C GLU A 75 -14.72 17.77 8.34
N THR A 76 -15.42 17.53 9.45
CA THR A 76 -16.36 18.52 10.00
C THR A 76 -15.94 18.77 11.45
N HIS A 77 -15.72 20.05 11.74
CA HIS A 77 -15.31 20.61 13.03
C HIS A 77 -16.28 20.22 14.16
N ASP A 78 -15.74 19.92 15.34
CA ASP A 78 -16.29 20.35 16.64
C ASP A 78 -15.25 20.07 17.74
N TYR A 79 -14.19 20.89 17.77
CA TYR A 79 -13.46 21.09 19.02
C TYR A 79 -14.15 22.24 19.75
N VAL A 80 -14.96 21.90 20.74
CA VAL A 80 -15.43 22.87 21.74
C VAL A 80 -14.20 23.36 22.48
N VAL A 81 -13.78 24.60 22.20
CA VAL A 81 -12.83 25.33 23.03
C VAL A 81 -13.51 25.59 24.37
N VAL A 82 -13.21 24.77 25.38
CA VAL A 82 -13.53 25.12 26.76
C VAL A 82 -12.45 26.10 27.22
N GLU A 83 -12.70 27.40 27.00
CA GLU A 83 -12.02 28.44 27.76
C GLU A 83 -12.42 28.30 29.23
N ASN A 84 -11.55 27.73 30.07
CA ASN A 84 -11.65 27.89 31.51
C ASN A 84 -10.64 28.95 31.94
N GLN A 85 -11.17 30.13 32.25
CA GLN A 85 -10.49 31.25 32.89
C GLN A 85 -9.79 30.82 34.20
N PRO A 86 -8.58 31.31 34.51
CA PRO A 86 -8.06 31.26 35.88
C PRO A 86 -8.71 32.38 36.71
N SER A 87 -9.58 32.01 37.64
CA SER A 87 -10.12 32.90 38.66
C SER A 87 -9.02 33.32 39.63
N TYR A 88 -8.50 34.54 39.48
CA TYR A 88 -7.80 35.25 40.54
C TYR A 88 -8.81 35.74 41.56
N TYR A 89 -8.69 35.35 42.83
CA TYR A 89 -9.06 36.24 43.94
C TYR A 89 -8.11 36.06 45.12
N HIS A 90 -7.69 37.23 45.60
CA HIS A 90 -6.89 37.55 46.77
C HIS A 90 -7.72 37.42 48.05
#